data_AF-A0A534M1D6-F1
#
_entry.id   AF-A0A534M1D6-F1
#
_cell.length_a   1.000
_cell.length_b   1.000
_cell.length_c   1.000
_cell.angle_alpha   90.00
_cell.angle_beta   90.00
_cell.angle_gamma   90.00
#
_symmetry.space_group_name_H-M   'P 1'
#
loop_
_entity.id
_entity.type
_entity.pdbx_description
1 polymer ?
#
loop_
_entity_poly.entity_id
_entity_poly.type
_entity_poly.pdbx_seq_one_letter_code
_entity_poly.pdbx_strand_id
1 'polypeptide(L)'
;PDVEMMACKQYSEIGAERSLFYKRQRAGLVDRITDDEAIKKAIQEPPKDTRAALRRELCDTFNIEMIDWSMLIVNDGTRRRIDLLDPYATKMEAPYATAS
;
A
#
# COMPACT_ATOMS: atom_id res chain seq x y z
N PRO A 1 23.84 10.84 -25.48
CA PRO A 1 23.06 9.59 -25.29
C PRO A 1 23.34 8.92 -23.93
N ASP A 2 24.56 8.47 -23.65
CA ASP A 2 24.85 7.69 -22.44
C ASP A 2 24.77 8.52 -21.15
N VAL A 3 25.22 9.77 -21.19
CA VAL A 3 25.14 10.70 -20.04
C VAL A 3 23.70 11.02 -19.65
N GLU A 4 22.79 11.15 -20.63
CA GLU A 4 21.36 11.42 -20.39
C GLU A 4 20.67 10.20 -19.77
N MET A 5 20.93 8.99 -20.27
CA MET A 5 20.40 7.76 -19.69
C MET A 5 20.93 7.53 -18.26
N MET A 6 22.20 7.85 -17.99
CA MET A 6 22.76 7.80 -16.65
C MET A 6 22.11 8.83 -15.72
N ALA A 7 21.83 10.05 -16.19
CA ALA A 7 21.17 11.07 -15.40
C ALA A 7 19.73 10.70 -15.03
N CYS A 8 18.94 10.19 -15.98
CA CYS A 8 17.59 9.69 -15.72
C CYS A 8 17.60 8.56 -14.70
N LYS A 9 18.51 7.59 -14.84
CA LYS A 9 18.66 6.49 -13.88
C LYS A 9 19.02 6.99 -12.48
N GLN A 10 20.00 7.90 -12.37
CA GLN A 10 20.44 8.45 -11.08
C GLN A 10 19.40 9.36 -10.43
N TYR A 11 18.55 10.02 -11.21
CA TYR A 11 17.43 10.80 -10.69
C TYR A 11 16.34 9.91 -10.10
N SER A 12 15.99 8.81 -10.78
CA SER A 12 14.94 7.87 -10.33
C SER A 12 15.42 6.82 -9.33
N GLU A 13 16.70 6.79 -8.97
CA GLU A 13 17.23 5.95 -7.89
C GLU A 13 16.49 6.28 -6.57
N ILE A 14 16.11 5.25 -5.81
CA ILE A 14 15.28 5.40 -4.59
C ILE A 14 16.10 5.55 -3.30
N GLY A 15 17.41 5.26 -3.32
CA GLY A 15 18.27 5.46 -2.16
C GLY A 15 18.44 6.95 -1.81
N ALA A 16 18.00 7.34 -0.60
CA ALA A 16 17.98 8.75 -0.16
C ALA A 16 19.33 9.48 -0.29
N GLU A 17 20.44 8.78 -0.05
CA GLU A 17 21.79 9.36 -0.16
C GLU A 17 22.33 9.41 -1.59
N ARG A 18 21.94 8.46 -2.44
CA ARG A 18 22.49 8.29 -3.80
C ARG A 18 21.72 9.06 -4.87
N SER A 19 20.41 9.16 -4.70
CA SER A 19 19.49 9.75 -5.66
C SER A 19 19.76 11.22 -5.94
N LEU A 20 19.78 11.61 -7.21
CA LEU A 20 19.81 13.02 -7.59
C LEU A 20 18.51 13.74 -7.22
N PHE A 21 17.36 13.06 -7.21
CA PHE A 21 16.09 13.63 -6.75
C PHE A 21 16.20 14.07 -5.29
N TYR A 22 16.56 13.14 -4.39
CA TYR A 22 16.65 13.45 -2.96
C TYR A 22 17.75 14.48 -2.65
N LYS A 23 18.85 14.50 -3.42
CA LYS A 23 19.86 15.57 -3.33
C LYS A 23 19.27 16.95 -3.66
N ARG A 24 18.46 17.06 -4.72
CA ARG A 24 17.79 18.33 -5.11
C ARG A 24 16.70 18.72 -4.11
N GLN A 25 15.94 17.76 -3.60
CA GLN A 25 14.96 17.99 -2.54
C GLN A 25 15.60 18.57 -1.28
N ARG A 26 16.73 18.02 -0.81
CA ARG A 26 17.47 18.56 0.34
C ARG A 26 18.02 19.97 0.11
N ALA A 27 18.27 20.33 -1.16
CA ALA A 27 18.71 21.66 -1.55
C ALA A 27 17.54 22.66 -1.74
N GLY A 28 16.28 22.27 -1.48
CA GLY A 28 15.11 23.13 -1.66
C GLY A 28 14.72 23.39 -3.12
N LEU A 29 15.18 22.53 -4.04
CA LEU A 29 14.94 22.68 -5.48
C LEU A 29 13.79 21.81 -6.01
N VAL A 30 13.02 21.20 -5.11
CA VAL A 30 11.87 20.35 -5.42
C VAL A 30 10.73 20.73 -4.48
N ASP A 31 9.60 21.12 -5.04
CA ASP A 31 8.39 21.40 -4.28
C ASP A 31 7.79 20.12 -3.71
N ARG A 32 7.27 20.20 -2.48
CA ARG A 32 6.70 19.06 -1.76
C ARG A 32 5.21 19.26 -1.54
N ILE A 33 4.43 18.21 -1.79
CA ILE A 33 2.98 18.16 -1.52
C ILE A 33 2.66 17.50 -0.16
N THR A 34 3.65 16.88 0.47
CA THR A 34 3.53 16.17 1.75
C THR A 34 4.87 16.14 2.50
N ASP A 35 4.83 15.76 3.78
CA ASP A 35 6.00 15.69 4.66
C ASP A 35 6.51 14.25 4.87
N ASP A 36 7.70 14.13 5.46
CA ASP A 36 8.34 12.83 5.68
C ASP A 36 7.61 11.98 6.73
N GLU A 37 6.91 12.60 7.68
CA GLU A 37 6.18 11.89 8.73
C GLU A 37 4.91 11.23 8.18
N ALA A 38 4.17 11.92 7.31
CA ALA A 38 3.04 11.37 6.58
C ALA A 38 3.47 10.20 5.67
N ILE A 39 4.62 10.32 4.98
CA ILE A 39 5.19 9.23 4.18
C ILE A 39 5.55 8.03 5.05
N LYS A 40 6.26 8.23 6.17
CA LYS A 40 6.63 7.16 7.10
C LYS A 40 5.42 6.47 7.67
N LYS A 41 4.38 7.22 8.03
CA LYS A 41 3.11 6.68 8.52
C LYS A 41 2.44 5.77 7.49
N ALA A 42 2.42 6.19 6.22
CA ALA A 42 1.82 5.42 5.13
C ALA A 42 2.55 4.10 4.80
N ILE A 43 3.78 3.90 5.29
CA ILE A 43 4.45 2.59 5.21
C ILE A 43 3.70 1.53 6.03
N GLN A 44 3.12 1.94 7.17
CA GLN A 44 2.50 1.03 8.13
C GLN A 44 0.96 1.09 8.12
N GLU A 45 0.41 2.26 7.79
CA GLU A 45 -1.03 2.51 7.83
C GLU A 45 -1.62 2.59 6.41
N PRO A 46 -2.62 1.76 6.07
CA PRO A 46 -3.32 1.87 4.80
C PRO A 46 -4.22 3.12 4.75
N PRO A 47 -4.64 3.56 3.55
CA PRO A 47 -5.66 4.60 3.40
C PRO A 47 -6.99 4.16 4.03
N LYS A 48 -7.59 5.04 4.84
CA LYS A 48 -8.74 4.75 5.72
C LYS A 48 -10.10 4.75 5.01
N ASP A 49 -10.16 5.30 3.82
CA ASP A 49 -11.36 5.56 3.01
C ASP A 49 -11.53 4.55 1.86
N THR A 50 -10.76 3.45 1.89
CA THR A 50 -10.83 2.39 0.88
C THR A 50 -10.82 1.01 1.53
N ARG A 51 -11.07 -0.03 0.73
CA ARG A 51 -10.93 -1.44 1.13
C ARG A 51 -9.53 -1.85 1.61
N ALA A 52 -8.51 -1.01 1.44
CA ALA A 52 -7.19 -1.27 2.03
C ALA A 52 -7.24 -1.27 3.56
N ALA A 53 -8.07 -0.40 4.17
CA ALA A 53 -8.30 -0.40 5.62
C ALA A 53 -8.95 -1.71 6.08
N LEU A 54 -10.03 -2.12 5.39
CA LEU A 54 -10.72 -3.37 5.66
C LEU A 54 -9.78 -4.58 5.46
N ARG A 55 -9.00 -4.60 4.36
CA ARG A 55 -8.01 -5.67 4.12
C ARG A 55 -7.03 -5.78 5.29
N ARG A 56 -6.51 -4.65 5.81
CA ARG A 56 -5.62 -4.65 6.96
C ARG A 56 -6.30 -5.20 8.22
N GLU A 57 -7.52 -4.76 8.51
CA GLU A 57 -8.29 -5.27 9.65
C GLU A 57 -8.49 -6.80 9.57
N LEU A 58 -8.80 -7.32 8.37
CA LEU A 58 -8.94 -8.76 8.15
C LEU A 58 -7.61 -9.51 8.32
N CYS A 59 -6.50 -8.95 7.84
CA CYS A 59 -5.16 -9.51 8.06
C CYS A 59 -4.74 -9.53 9.53
N ASP A 60 -5.15 -8.52 10.30
CA ASP A 60 -4.86 -8.45 11.74
C ASP A 60 -5.78 -9.39 12.56
N THR A 61 -6.96 -9.74 12.01
CA THR A 61 -7.99 -10.54 12.70
C THR A 61 -7.90 -12.05 12.41
N PHE A 62 -7.62 -12.42 11.16
CA PHE A 62 -7.72 -13.81 10.69
C PHE A 62 -6.36 -14.39 10.29
N ASN A 63 -6.26 -15.73 10.31
CA ASN A 63 -5.14 -16.43 9.70
C ASN A 63 -5.28 -16.45 8.18
N ILE A 64 -4.55 -15.55 7.49
CA ILE A 64 -4.62 -15.38 6.04
C ILE A 64 -3.82 -16.46 5.33
N GLU A 65 -4.48 -17.24 4.48
CA GLU A 65 -3.84 -18.20 3.57
C GLU A 65 -3.44 -17.53 2.25
N MET A 66 -4.29 -16.65 1.70
CA MET A 66 -4.04 -15.94 0.45
C MET A 66 -4.67 -14.56 0.47
N ILE A 67 -4.02 -13.59 -0.18
CA ILE A 67 -4.45 -12.20 -0.24
C ILE A 67 -4.38 -11.68 -1.67
N ASP A 68 -5.41 -10.93 -2.09
CA ASP A 68 -5.49 -10.22 -3.36
C ASP A 68 -6.17 -8.85 -3.14
N TRP A 69 -6.28 -8.06 -4.20
CA TRP A 69 -6.99 -6.79 -4.24
C TRP A 69 -8.47 -6.94 -3.90
N SER A 70 -9.14 -7.96 -4.44
CA SER A 70 -10.59 -8.13 -4.35
C SER A 70 -11.05 -9.32 -3.52
N MET A 71 -10.14 -10.06 -2.87
CA MET A 71 -10.50 -11.18 -2.01
C MET A 71 -9.38 -11.55 -1.03
N LEU A 72 -9.75 -12.26 0.03
CA LEU A 72 -8.85 -12.98 0.92
C LEU A 72 -9.33 -14.42 1.08
N ILE A 73 -8.40 -15.35 1.25
CA ILE A 73 -8.68 -16.69 1.78
C ILE A 73 -8.18 -16.74 3.21
N VAL A 74 -9.06 -17.10 4.14
CA VAL A 74 -8.76 -17.28 5.55
C VAL A 74 -8.86 -18.75 5.93
N ASN A 75 -8.03 -19.20 6.85
CA ASN A 75 -8.02 -20.58 7.33
C ASN A 75 -7.88 -20.63 8.85
N ASP A 76 -9.03 -20.59 9.52
CA ASP A 76 -9.20 -20.68 10.97
C ASP A 76 -9.85 -22.01 11.40
N GLY A 77 -9.52 -23.08 10.69
CA GLY A 77 -10.08 -24.42 10.86
C GLY A 77 -11.06 -24.81 9.74
N THR A 78 -11.65 -23.83 9.05
CA THR A 78 -12.33 -24.02 7.76
C THR A 78 -11.88 -22.95 6.79
N ARG A 79 -11.54 -23.37 5.57
CA ARG A 79 -11.10 -22.45 4.52
C ARG A 79 -12.29 -21.63 4.01
N ARG A 80 -12.22 -20.30 4.13
CA ARG A 80 -13.28 -19.39 3.67
C ARG A 80 -12.73 -18.31 2.74
N ARG A 81 -13.53 -17.93 1.76
CA ARG A 81 -13.25 -16.80 0.86
C ARG A 81 -14.04 -15.57 1.33
N ILE A 82 -13.35 -14.46 1.49
CA ILE A 82 -13.96 -13.15 1.78
C ILE A 82 -13.72 -12.27 0.56
N ASP A 83 -14.79 -11.80 -0.08
CA ASP A 83 -14.69 -10.88 -1.22
C ASP A 83 -14.65 -9.42 -0.75
N LEU A 84 -13.81 -8.62 -1.41
CA LEU A 84 -13.63 -7.17 -1.22
C LEU A 84 -13.90 -6.44 -2.54
N LEU A 85 -15.11 -6.60 -3.10
CA LEU A 85 -15.42 -6.11 -4.44
C LEU A 85 -15.51 -4.59 -4.52
N ASP A 86 -16.17 -3.95 -3.55
CA ASP A 86 -16.27 -2.49 -3.49
C ASP A 86 -14.93 -1.88 -3.06
N PRO A 87 -14.28 -1.04 -3.90
CA PRO A 87 -13.04 -0.36 -3.53
C PRO A 87 -13.18 0.62 -2.36
N TYR A 88 -14.39 1.09 -2.04
CA TYR A 88 -14.67 2.05 -0.97
C TYR A 88 -15.22 1.40 0.32
N ALA A 89 -15.45 0.09 0.31
CA ALA A 89 -15.89 -0.61 1.51
C ALA A 89 -14.80 -0.61 2.58
N THR A 90 -15.03 0.13 3.66
CA THR A 90 -14.11 0.24 4.80
C THR A 90 -14.46 -0.69 5.96
N LYS A 91 -15.57 -1.43 5.85
CA LYS A 91 -16.09 -2.40 6.83
C LYS A 91 -16.70 -3.59 6.11
N MET A 92 -16.73 -4.75 6.74
CA MET A 92 -17.44 -5.90 6.20
C MET A 92 -18.94 -5.61 6.11
N GLU A 93 -19.53 -5.82 4.93
CA GLU A 93 -20.98 -5.91 4.82
C GLU A 93 -21.44 -7.28 5.31
N ALA A 94 -22.60 -7.32 5.95
CA ALA A 94 -23.15 -8.51 6.61
C ALA A 94 -23.34 -9.79 5.75
N PRO A 95 -23.49 -9.77 4.40
CA PRO A 95 -23.85 -11.00 3.69
C PRO A 95 -22.66 -11.90 3.28
N TYR A 96 -21.40 -11.51 3.49
CA TYR A 96 -20.26 -12.35 3.11
C TYR A 96 -19.93 -13.49 4.09
N ALA A 97 -20.69 -13.60 5.19
CA ALA A 97 -20.60 -14.72 6.14
C ALA A 97 -21.22 -16.02 5.63
N THR A 98 -21.92 -15.99 4.48
CA THR A 98 -22.61 -17.15 3.91
C THR A 98 -22.13 -17.44 2.49
N ALA A 99 -20.99 -18.12 2.39
CA ALA A 99 -20.75 -19.01 1.26
C ALA A 99 -20.36 -20.36 1.88
N SER A 100 -21.33 -21.29 1.84
CA SER A 100 -21.18 -22.70 2.19
C SER A 100 -20.09 -23.39 1.39
#